data_AF-A0A5C7M3K1-F1
#
_entry.id   AF-A0A5C7M3K1-F1
#
_cell.length_a   1.000
_cell.length_b   1.000
_cell.length_c   1.000
_cell.angle_alpha   90.00
_cell.angle_beta   90.00
_cell.angle_gamma   90.00
#
_symmetry.space_group_name_H-M   'P 1'
#
loop_
_entity.id
_entity.type
_entity.pdbx_description
1 polymer ?
#
loop_
_entity_poly.entity_id
_entity_poly.type
_entity_poly.pdbx_seq_one_letter_code
_entity_poly.pdbx_strand_id
1 'polypeptide(L)'
;MFTTYIRKPFMLSACQLTEENLKELGVVKTTTTGRKYILVGNSRAYVGDWITQRFGKRQVFQQKAFGLRFVEYTQELSDLLDSHGLVDETLREKYNDD
;
A
#
# COMPACT_ATOMS: atom_id res chain seq x y z
N MET A 1 -9.60 1.76 5.53
CA MET A 1 -9.67 2.30 4.14
C MET A 1 -8.26 2.39 3.57
N PHE A 2 -8.05 2.12 2.27
CA PHE A 2 -6.75 2.32 1.64
C PHE A 2 -6.60 3.77 1.14
N THR A 3 -5.43 4.36 1.32
CA THR A 3 -5.03 5.69 0.82
C THR A 3 -4.01 5.53 -0.32
N THR A 4 -3.92 6.49 -1.22
CA THR A 4 -3.01 6.42 -2.38
C THR A 4 -1.59 6.87 -2.03
N TYR A 5 -0.59 6.10 -2.46
CA TYR A 5 0.82 6.37 -2.27
C TYR A 5 1.62 6.18 -3.56
N ILE A 6 2.77 6.84 -3.64
CA ILE A 6 3.66 6.81 -4.80
C ILE A 6 4.95 6.06 -4.46
N ARG A 7 5.37 5.15 -5.35
CA ARG A 7 6.74 4.64 -5.42
C ARG A 7 7.19 4.65 -6.87
N LYS A 8 8.26 5.39 -7.16
CA LYS A 8 8.77 5.51 -8.53
C LYS A 8 8.92 4.13 -9.21
N PRO A 9 8.32 3.90 -10.41
CA PRO A 9 7.50 4.82 -11.22
C PRO A 9 5.97 4.66 -11.08
N PHE A 10 5.43 3.91 -10.10
CA PHE A 10 4.01 3.56 -10.05
C PHE A 10 3.30 3.98 -8.77
N MET A 11 1.99 4.24 -8.91
CA MET A 11 1.08 4.43 -7.79
C MET A 11 0.65 3.10 -7.18
N LEU A 12 0.31 3.12 -5.90
CA LEU A 12 -0.35 2.02 -5.21
C LEU A 12 -1.31 2.55 -4.16
N SER A 13 -2.21 1.70 -3.70
CA SER A 13 -3.04 1.98 -2.53
C SER A 13 -2.42 1.30 -1.32
N ALA A 14 -2.32 1.98 -0.18
CA ALA A 14 -1.81 1.42 1.07
C ALA A 14 -2.73 1.70 2.27
N CYS A 15 -2.76 0.78 3.23
CA CYS A 15 -3.51 0.91 4.48
C CYS A 15 -2.61 0.48 5.64
N GLN A 16 -2.50 1.31 6.68
CA GLN A 16 -1.85 0.93 7.92
C GLN A 16 -2.77 0.04 8.75
N LEU A 17 -2.26 -1.08 9.24
CA LEU A 17 -2.98 -1.95 10.16
C LEU A 17 -3.04 -1.30 11.55
N THR A 18 -4.25 -1.08 12.02
CA THR A 18 -4.56 -0.65 13.39
C THR A 18 -5.35 -1.74 14.10
N GLU A 19 -5.53 -1.66 15.42
CA GLU A 19 -6.36 -2.65 16.14
C GLU A 19 -7.82 -2.60 15.68
N GLU A 20 -8.30 -1.42 15.27
CA GLU A 20 -9.67 -1.18 14.81
C GLU A 20 -9.94 -1.83 13.45
N ASN A 21 -9.02 -1.67 12.49
CA ASN A 21 -9.23 -2.15 11.13
C ASN A 21 -8.70 -3.58 10.86
N LEU A 22 -8.01 -4.19 11.84
CA LEU A 22 -7.38 -5.50 11.70
C LEU A 22 -8.36 -6.58 11.21
N LYS A 23 -9.60 -6.55 11.71
CA LYS A 23 -10.65 -7.51 11.38
C LYS A 23 -11.31 -7.26 10.02
N GLU A 24 -11.31 -6.01 9.57
CA GLU A 24 -11.90 -5.64 8.27
C GLU A 24 -11.04 -6.13 7.10
N LEU A 25 -9.73 -6.19 7.32
CA LEU A 25 -8.76 -6.55 6.28
C LEU A 25 -8.58 -8.06 6.12
N GLY A 26 -9.04 -8.87 7.08
CA GLY A 26 -9.03 -10.34 6.99
C GLY A 26 -9.26 -11.07 8.32
N VAL A 27 -9.03 -12.39 8.30
CA VAL A 27 -9.16 -13.24 9.48
C VAL A 27 -7.97 -13.03 10.42
N VAL A 28 -8.26 -12.56 11.63
CA VAL A 28 -7.28 -12.32 12.69
C VAL A 28 -6.83 -13.65 13.31
N LYS A 29 -5.53 -13.83 13.42
CA LYS A 29 -4.86 -14.96 14.07
C LYS A 29 -3.98 -14.45 15.21
N THR A 30 -3.71 -15.31 16.18
CA THR A 30 -2.89 -14.99 17.36
C THR A 30 -1.67 -15.89 17.39
N THR A 31 -0.50 -15.30 17.62
CA THR A 31 0.75 -16.04 17.87
C THR A 31 0.75 -16.67 19.27
N THR A 32 1.67 -17.59 19.53
CA THR A 32 1.91 -18.14 20.89
C THR A 32 2.27 -17.06 21.91
N THR A 33 2.87 -15.94 21.46
CA THR A 33 3.21 -14.78 22.29
C THR A 33 2.06 -13.79 22.49
N GLY A 34 0.85 -14.09 22.00
CA GLY A 34 -0.33 -13.23 22.15
C GLY A 34 -0.47 -12.11 21.10
N ARG A 35 0.52 -11.92 20.23
CA ARG A 35 0.44 -10.91 19.15
C ARG A 35 -0.58 -11.31 18.07
N LYS A 36 -1.48 -10.39 17.72
CA LYS A 36 -2.46 -10.55 16.65
C LYS A 36 -1.85 -10.22 15.29
N TYR A 37 -2.26 -10.93 14.25
CA TYR A 37 -1.84 -10.68 12.88
C TYR A 37 -2.91 -11.17 11.89
N ILE A 38 -2.84 -10.69 10.65
CA ILE A 38 -3.57 -11.27 9.51
C ILE A 38 -2.60 -11.87 8.49
N LEU A 39 -3.10 -12.79 7.67
CA LEU A 39 -2.33 -13.34 6.55
C LEU A 39 -2.63 -12.56 5.27
N VAL A 40 -1.57 -12.12 4.60
CA VAL A 40 -1.61 -11.45 3.31
C VAL A 40 -0.72 -12.24 2.35
N GLY A 41 -1.34 -13.11 1.54
CA GLY A 41 -0.62 -14.14 0.81
C GLY A 41 0.17 -15.03 1.78
N ASN A 42 1.48 -15.14 1.58
CA ASN A 42 2.38 -15.92 2.44
C ASN A 42 2.99 -15.10 3.59
N SER A 43 2.63 -13.82 3.73
CA SER A 43 3.19 -12.92 4.75
C SER A 43 2.23 -12.74 5.93
N ARG A 44 2.80 -12.59 7.13
CA ARG A 44 2.07 -12.14 8.33
C ARG A 44 2.15 -10.63 8.40
N ALA A 45 1.03 -9.96 8.63
CA ALA A 45 0.95 -8.52 8.81
C ALA A 45 0.43 -8.21 10.22
N TYR A 46 1.17 -7.37 10.95
CA TYR A 46 0.89 -7.02 12.34
C TYR A 46 0.36 -5.58 12.44
N VAL A 47 -0.20 -5.22 13.60
CA VAL A 47 -0.53 -3.82 13.90
C VAL A 47 0.72 -2.95 13.73
N GLY A 48 0.58 -1.83 13.01
CA GLY A 48 1.66 -0.93 12.62
C GLY A 48 2.29 -1.24 11.26
N ASP A 49 2.08 -2.44 10.69
CA ASP A 49 2.50 -2.74 9.32
C ASP A 49 1.55 -2.10 8.30
N TRP A 50 2.06 -1.88 7.10
CA TRP A 50 1.32 -1.39 5.95
C TRP A 50 1.02 -2.53 5.00
N ILE A 51 -0.23 -2.63 4.57
CA ILE A 51 -0.62 -3.45 3.43
C ILE A 51 -0.71 -2.55 2.22
N THR A 52 -0.02 -2.90 1.15
CA THR A 52 -0.11 -2.21 -0.15
C THR A 52 -0.83 -3.10 -1.15
N GLN A 53 -1.66 -2.52 -2.01
CA GLN A 53 -2.37 -3.20 -3.10
C GLN A 53 -2.04 -2.57 -4.44
N ARG A 54 -1.66 -3.40 -5.41
CA ARG A 54 -1.44 -3.03 -6.82
C ARG A 54 -1.89 -4.18 -7.73
N PHE A 55 -2.78 -3.91 -8.68
CA PHE A 55 -3.32 -4.92 -9.63
C PHE A 55 -3.82 -6.19 -8.94
N GLY A 56 -4.63 -6.03 -7.90
CA GLY A 56 -5.18 -7.15 -7.11
C GLY A 56 -4.16 -7.88 -6.21
N LYS A 57 -2.86 -7.58 -6.31
CA LYS A 57 -1.82 -8.19 -5.47
C LYS A 57 -1.60 -7.35 -4.21
N ARG A 58 -1.64 -8.01 -3.06
CA ARG A 58 -1.34 -7.39 -1.76
C ARG A 58 0.07 -7.75 -1.30
N GLN A 59 0.77 -6.79 -0.70
CA GLN A 59 2.09 -6.95 -0.09
C GLN A 59 2.11 -6.28 1.27
N VAL A 60 3.06 -6.69 2.13
CA VAL A 60 3.21 -6.18 3.50
C VAL A 60 4.54 -5.45 3.62
N PHE A 61 4.52 -4.28 4.24
CA PHE A 61 5.70 -3.48 4.56
C PHE A 61 5.67 -3.05 6.01
N GLN A 62 6.78 -3.21 6.72
CA GLN A 62 6.93 -2.63 8.05
C GLN A 62 6.91 -1.10 7.97
N GLN A 63 6.38 -0.42 9.00
CA GLN A 63 6.29 1.05 9.10
C GLN A 63 7.56 1.78 8.58
N LYS A 64 8.73 1.38 9.09
CA LYS A 64 10.01 2.01 8.71
C LYS A 64 10.32 1.83 7.22
N ALA A 65 10.13 0.63 6.68
CA ALA A 65 10.38 0.35 5.27
C ALA A 65 9.36 1.04 4.37
N PHE A 66 8.12 1.21 4.84
CA PHE A 66 7.08 1.91 4.11
C PHE A 66 7.42 3.40 3.97
N GLY A 67 7.69 4.09 5.08
CA GLY A 67 8.01 5.53 5.07
C GLY A 67 9.28 5.89 4.29
N LEU A 68 10.23 4.97 4.13
CA LEU A 68 11.42 5.18 3.30
C LEU A 68 11.18 5.01 1.80
N ARG A 69 10.11 4.31 1.40
CA ARG A 69 9.88 3.87 0.02
C ARG A 69 8.69 4.55 -0.63
N PHE A 70 7.79 5.08 0.16
CA PHE A 70 6.50 5.59 -0.29
C PHE A 70 6.23 6.95 0.32
N VAL A 71 5.64 7.82 -0.49
CA VAL A 71 5.10 9.12 -0.07
C VAL A 71 3.61 9.14 -0.40
N GLU A 72 2.82 9.83 0.41
CA GLU A 72 1.40 10.00 0.14
C GLU A 72 1.20 10.76 -1.16
N TYR A 73 0.22 10.34 -1.97
CA TYR A 73 -0.11 11.04 -3.20
C TYR A 73 -0.93 12.30 -2.87
N THR A 74 -0.46 13.46 -3.33
CA THR A 74 -1.15 14.74 -3.17
C THR A 74 -1.34 15.43 -4.52
N GLN A 75 -2.26 16.39 -4.61
CA GLN A 75 -2.44 17.18 -5.83
C GLN A 75 -1.16 17.96 -6.18
N GLU A 76 -0.48 18.54 -5.19
CA GLU A 76 0.80 19.24 -5.39
C GLU A 76 1.87 18.31 -6.00
N LEU A 77 1.91 17.04 -5.56
CA LEU A 77 2.80 16.03 -6.15
C LEU A 77 2.38 15.63 -7.56
N SER A 78 1.08 15.58 -7.85
CA SER A 78 0.57 15.39 -9.22
C SER A 78 1.12 16.47 -10.14
N ASP A 79 0.90 17.73 -9.77
CA ASP A 79 1.29 18.89 -10.56
C ASP A 79 2.81 18.93 -10.77
N LEU A 80 3.58 18.59 -9.72
CA LEU A 80 5.04 18.45 -9.80
C LEU A 80 5.46 17.36 -10.79
N LEU A 81 4.88 16.16 -10.67
CA LEU A 81 5.21 15.03 -11.55
C LEU A 81 4.81 15.32 -13.01
N ASP A 82 3.67 15.98 -13.22
CA ASP A 82 3.19 16.43 -14.53
C ASP A 82 4.15 17.47 -15.12
N SER A 83 4.56 18.48 -14.34
CA SER A 83 5.48 19.55 -14.78
C SER A 83 6.87 19.04 -15.18
N HIS A 84 7.30 17.91 -14.60
CA HIS A 84 8.58 17.27 -14.93
C HIS A 84 8.46 16.18 -16.01
N GLY A 85 7.27 15.96 -16.57
CA GLY A 85 7.04 14.88 -17.56
C GLY A 85 7.30 13.48 -16.98
N LEU A 86 7.17 13.33 -15.65
CA LEU A 86 7.41 12.09 -14.93
C LEU A 86 6.13 11.27 -14.75
N VAL A 87 4.96 11.85 -15.05
CA VAL A 87 3.73 11.09 -15.31
C VAL A 87 3.86 10.48 -16.70
N ASP A 88 4.56 9.36 -16.75
CA ASP A 88 4.82 8.59 -17.96
C ASP A 88 3.48 8.17 -18.58
N GLU A 89 3.14 8.73 -19.75
CA GLU A 89 1.92 8.42 -20.52
C GLU A 89 1.76 6.91 -20.79
N THR A 90 2.84 6.12 -20.67
CA THR A 90 2.80 4.65 -20.78
C THR A 90 2.03 3.94 -19.66
N LEU A 91 1.72 4.60 -18.54
CA LEU A 91 0.83 4.03 -17.52
C LEU A 91 -0.67 4.16 -17.86
N ARG A 92 -1.05 5.03 -18.80
CA ARG A 92 -2.45 5.14 -19.27
C ARG A 92 -2.83 4.03 -20.25
N GLU A 93 -1.93 3.65 -21.14
CA GLU A 93 -2.25 2.69 -22.20
C GLU A 93 -2.30 1.23 -21.74
N LYS A 94 -1.72 0.89 -20.59
CA LYS A 94 -1.74 -0.50 -20.08
C LYS A 94 -2.87 -0.83 -19.09
N TYR A 95 -3.78 0.12 -18.83
CA TYR A 95 -4.85 0.00 -17.83
C TYR A 95 -6.24 0.40 -18.32
N ASN A 96 -6.40 0.63 -19.63
CA ASN A 96 -7.71 0.78 -20.30
C ASN A 96 -8.07 -0.40 -21.22
N ASP A 97 -7.23 -1.45 -21.28
CA ASP A 97 -7.59 -2.73 -21.91
C ASP A 97 -7.88 -3.76 -20.82
N ASP A 98 -9.10 -3.71 -20.28
CA ASP A 98 -9.86 -4.83 -19.71
C ASP A 98 -11.36 -4.52 -19.86
#